data_AF-A0AAV3A972-F1
#
_entry.id   AF-A0AAV3A972-F1
#
_cell.length_a   1.000
_cell.length_b   1.000
_cell.length_c   1.000
_cell.angle_alpha   90.00
_cell.angle_beta   90.00
_cell.angle_gamma   90.00
#
_symmetry.space_group_name_H-M   'P 1'
#
loop_
_entity.id
_entity.type
_entity.pdbx_description
1 polymer ?
#
loop_
_entity_poly.entity_id
_entity_poly.type
_entity_poly.pdbx_seq_one_letter_code
_entity_poly.pdbx_strand_id
1 'polypeptide(L)'
;MASFPCNLGSSEHAAKFSLPNLSTFGNHIYVTWDSSSGLTAFWFNGKCTENKIYQKGHHVLPSGRVILGQDQDKFGSSFDSKQSFVGEISDVQLWNFVLPSNAIKEVHKGKSKTLGNIINWKSIRYALYGKVIAI
;
A
#
# COMPACT_ATOMS: atom_id res chain seq x y z
N MET A 1 -2.80 -22.81 -6.66
CA MET A 1 -3.59 -21.57 -6.54
C MET A 1 -2.81 -20.47 -7.23
N ALA A 2 -3.41 -19.73 -8.15
CA ALA A 2 -2.70 -18.69 -8.89
C ALA A 2 -2.43 -17.46 -8.00
N SER A 3 -1.24 -16.88 -8.13
CA SER A 3 -0.77 -15.73 -7.37
C SER A 3 0.02 -14.78 -8.28
N PHE A 4 0.10 -13.52 -7.92
CA PHE A 4 0.88 -12.52 -8.63
C PHE A 4 2.05 -12.01 -7.76
N PRO A 5 3.20 -11.71 -8.37
CA PRO A 5 4.34 -11.16 -7.65
C PRO A 5 4.06 -9.70 -7.26
N CYS A 6 4.35 -9.35 -6.01
CA CYS A 6 4.27 -7.98 -5.50
C CYS A 6 5.60 -7.60 -4.86
N ASN A 7 6.14 -6.43 -5.22
CA ASN A 7 7.40 -5.93 -4.67
C ASN A 7 7.12 -4.83 -3.67
N LEU A 8 7.71 -4.92 -2.49
CA LEU A 8 7.80 -3.81 -1.55
C LEU A 8 9.26 -3.36 -1.46
N GLY A 9 9.54 -2.13 -1.90
CA GLY A 9 10.85 -1.54 -1.69
C GLY A 9 11.21 -0.41 -2.62
N SER A 10 12.52 -0.18 -2.75
CA SER A 10 13.12 0.79 -3.67
C SER A 10 13.61 0.09 -4.94
N SER A 11 14.09 0.87 -5.91
CA SER A 11 14.66 0.38 -7.17
C SER A 11 15.83 -0.60 -6.99
N GLU A 12 16.59 -0.49 -5.89
CA GLU A 12 17.76 -1.36 -5.66
C GLU A 12 17.51 -2.49 -4.65
N HIS A 13 16.58 -2.30 -3.72
CA HIS A 13 16.30 -3.25 -2.65
C HIS A 13 14.80 -3.45 -2.48
N ALA A 14 14.29 -4.63 -2.83
CA ALA A 14 12.88 -4.98 -2.69
C ALA A 14 12.67 -6.36 -2.07
N ALA A 15 11.72 -6.44 -1.15
CA ALA A 15 11.15 -7.70 -0.70
C ALA A 15 10.07 -8.13 -1.69
N LYS A 16 10.22 -9.33 -2.27
CA LYS A 16 9.24 -9.92 -3.18
C LYS A 16 8.23 -10.74 -2.39
N PHE A 17 6.95 -10.57 -2.63
CA PHE A 17 5.84 -11.30 -2.03
C PHE A 17 5.02 -12.00 -3.12
N SER A 18 4.36 -13.09 -2.73
CA SER A 18 3.35 -13.73 -3.57
C SER A 18 1.97 -13.43 -3.01
N LEU A 19 1.13 -12.73 -3.77
CA LEU A 19 -0.22 -12.36 -3.34
C LEU A 19 -1.28 -13.15 -4.11
N PRO A 20 -2.44 -13.45 -3.50
CA PRO A 20 -3.58 -14.00 -4.24
C PRO A 20 -3.95 -13.12 -5.44
N ASN A 21 -4.39 -13.71 -6.54
CA ASN A 21 -4.81 -12.95 -7.72
C ASN A 21 -5.88 -11.90 -7.39
N LEU A 22 -5.75 -10.74 -8.04
CA LEU A 22 -6.77 -9.71 -8.01
C LEU A 22 -8.06 -10.21 -8.68
N SER A 23 -9.18 -9.76 -8.13
CA SER A 23 -10.52 -9.93 -8.67
C SER A 23 -11.09 -8.61 -9.17
N THR A 24 -12.06 -8.67 -10.09
CA THR A 24 -12.80 -7.51 -10.59
C THR A 24 -13.82 -6.96 -9.59
N PHE A 25 -14.11 -7.69 -8.51
CA PHE A 25 -15.02 -7.25 -7.44
C PHE A 25 -14.32 -6.39 -6.37
N GLY A 26 -13.06 -6.04 -6.59
CA GLY A 26 -12.24 -5.32 -5.63
C GLY A 26 -11.59 -6.23 -4.60
N ASN A 27 -10.45 -5.79 -4.07
CA ASN A 27 -9.71 -6.51 -3.05
C ASN A 27 -9.14 -5.49 -2.06
N HIS A 28 -9.18 -5.82 -0.77
CA HIS A 28 -8.52 -5.02 0.24
C HIS A 28 -7.13 -5.57 0.48
N ILE A 29 -6.11 -4.75 0.20
CA ILE A 29 -4.71 -5.06 0.43
C ILE A 29 -4.20 -4.15 1.55
N TYR A 30 -3.57 -4.76 2.54
CA TYR A 30 -2.89 -4.05 3.62
C TYR A 30 -1.43 -4.45 3.61
N VAL A 31 -0.56 -3.50 3.93
CA VAL A 31 0.86 -3.74 4.15
C VAL A 31 1.25 -3.09 5.46
N THR A 32 2.09 -3.75 6.25
CA THR A 32 2.71 -3.16 7.43
C THR A 32 4.19 -3.41 7.39
N TRP A 33 4.94 -2.50 7.97
CA TRP A 33 6.37 -2.63 8.18
C TRP A 33 6.74 -1.97 9.51
N ASP A 34 7.50 -2.69 10.33
CA ASP A 34 8.07 -2.16 11.57
C ASP A 34 9.58 -1.98 11.39
N SER A 35 10.08 -0.75 11.56
CA SER A 35 11.51 -0.46 11.45
C SER A 35 12.35 -1.24 12.47
N SER A 36 11.87 -1.37 13.71
CA SER A 36 12.68 -1.93 14.80
C SER A 36 13.07 -3.39 14.56
N SER A 37 12.16 -4.18 13.99
CA SER A 37 12.33 -5.60 13.69
C SER A 37 12.57 -5.87 12.19
N GLY A 38 12.17 -4.96 11.32
CA GLY A 38 12.03 -5.17 9.87
C GLY A 38 10.82 -6.02 9.50
N LEU A 39 9.97 -6.43 10.46
CA LEU A 39 8.84 -7.31 10.19
C LEU A 39 7.86 -6.64 9.23
N THR A 40 7.65 -7.30 8.11
CA THR A 40 6.79 -6.85 7.01
C THR A 40 5.79 -7.92 6.70
N ALA A 41 4.52 -7.56 6.53
CA ALA A 41 3.53 -8.48 6.01
C ALA A 41 2.58 -7.83 5.04
N PHE A 42 1.95 -8.68 4.24
CA PHE A 42 0.77 -8.34 3.48
C PHE A 42 -0.45 -9.03 4.07
N TRP A 43 -1.59 -8.35 3.99
CA TRP A 43 -2.90 -8.93 4.25
C TRP A 43 -3.77 -8.75 3.02
N PHE A 44 -4.41 -9.83 2.58
CA PHE A 44 -5.32 -9.85 1.46
C PHE A 44 -6.72 -10.20 1.98
N ASN A 45 -7.68 -9.29 1.79
CA ASN A 45 -9.05 -9.41 2.31
C ASN A 45 -9.07 -9.79 3.80
N GLY A 46 -8.27 -9.07 4.60
CA GLY A 46 -8.18 -9.24 6.06
C GLY A 46 -7.41 -10.47 6.55
N LYS A 47 -6.84 -11.28 5.66
CA LYS A 47 -6.03 -12.47 6.00
C LYS A 47 -4.55 -12.21 5.72
N CYS A 48 -3.69 -12.47 6.69
CA CYS A 48 -2.24 -12.39 6.50
C CYS A 48 -1.80 -13.39 5.44
N THR A 49 -0.96 -12.98 4.49
CA THR A 49 -0.42 -13.84 3.44
C THR A 49 0.93 -14.41 3.85
N GLU A 50 1.96 -13.57 3.88
CA GLU A 50 3.34 -13.92 4.23
C GLU A 50 3.98 -12.83 5.09
N ASN A 51 4.90 -13.25 5.97
CA ASN A 51 5.75 -12.35 6.76
C ASN A 51 7.20 -12.44 6.24
N LYS A 52 7.88 -11.29 6.16
CA LYS A 52 9.31 -11.20 5.80
C LYS A 52 10.00 -10.17 6.68
N ILE A 53 11.34 -10.24 6.73
CA ILE A 53 12.16 -9.17 7.32
C ILE A 53 12.68 -8.31 6.16
N TYR A 54 12.41 -7.01 6.21
CA TYR A 54 12.84 -6.04 5.20
C TYR A 54 13.28 -4.73 5.88
N GLN A 55 14.45 -4.21 5.49
CA GLN A 55 14.97 -2.90 5.90
C GLN A 55 14.88 -2.63 7.43
N LYS A 56 15.35 -3.57 8.25
CA LYS A 56 15.43 -3.37 9.71
C LYS A 56 16.32 -2.17 10.03
N GLY A 57 15.85 -1.29 10.91
CA GLY A 57 16.53 -0.05 11.33
C GLY A 57 16.46 1.08 10.30
N HIS A 58 15.76 0.89 9.18
CA HIS A 58 15.60 1.94 8.19
C HIS A 58 14.60 3.01 8.65
N HIS A 59 14.68 4.21 8.10
CA HIS A 59 13.76 5.31 8.39
C HIS A 59 13.17 5.86 7.11
N VAL A 60 11.83 5.93 7.05
CA VAL A 60 11.14 6.66 5.98
C VAL A 60 11.32 8.16 6.24
N LEU A 61 12.00 8.83 5.32
CA LEU A 61 12.27 10.27 5.44
C LEU A 61 10.97 11.08 5.21
N PRO A 62 10.80 12.22 5.91
CA PRO A 62 9.67 13.11 5.67
C PRO A 62 9.76 13.80 4.30
N SER A 63 8.71 14.54 3.95
CA SER A 63 8.64 15.36 2.72
C SER A 63 8.62 14.57 1.41
N GLY A 64 8.29 13.28 1.47
CA GLY A 64 8.02 12.46 0.29
C GLY A 64 6.73 12.89 -0.45
N ARG A 65 6.55 12.36 -1.66
CA ARG A 65 5.33 12.53 -2.47
C ARG A 65 4.68 11.18 -2.73
N VAL A 66 3.42 11.06 -2.33
CA VAL A 66 2.60 9.87 -2.61
C VAL A 66 1.92 10.05 -3.97
N ILE A 67 2.10 9.07 -4.86
CA ILE A 67 1.47 9.01 -6.18
C ILE A 67 0.74 7.68 -6.31
N LEU A 68 -0.46 7.73 -6.87
CA LEU A 68 -1.25 6.58 -7.24
C LEU A 68 -1.34 6.53 -8.76
N GLY A 69 -1.31 5.33 -9.35
CA GLY A 69 -1.46 5.13 -10.79
C GLY A 69 -0.17 4.94 -11.58
N GLN A 70 0.98 5.34 -11.04
CA GLN A 70 2.28 5.31 -11.73
C GLN A 70 3.42 4.97 -10.76
N ASP A 71 4.51 4.42 -11.30
CA ASP A 71 5.78 4.17 -10.58
C ASP A 71 6.75 5.35 -10.72
N GLN A 72 7.27 5.87 -9.60
CA GLN A 72 8.16 7.03 -9.57
C GLN A 72 9.62 6.60 -9.59
N ASP A 73 10.30 6.69 -10.74
CA ASP A 73 11.75 6.48 -10.81
C ASP A 73 12.55 7.70 -10.34
N LYS A 74 11.94 8.89 -10.37
CA LYS A 74 12.48 10.14 -9.82
C LYS A 74 11.40 10.86 -9.03
N PHE A 75 11.80 11.73 -8.10
CA PHE A 75 10.87 12.49 -7.28
C PHE A 75 9.83 13.23 -8.16
N GLY A 76 8.58 12.78 -8.09
CA GLY A 76 7.45 13.34 -8.83
C GLY A 76 7.50 13.20 -10.35
N SER A 77 8.35 12.34 -10.94
CA SER A 77 8.55 12.27 -12.40
C SER A 77 9.15 10.92 -12.86
N SER A 78 9.47 10.83 -14.15
CA SER A 78 10.08 9.65 -14.79
C SER A 78 9.18 8.41 -14.78
N PHE A 79 7.92 8.59 -15.15
CA PHE A 79 6.93 7.50 -15.25
C PHE A 79 7.09 6.71 -16.56
N ASP A 80 6.98 5.38 -16.50
CA ASP A 80 6.77 4.51 -17.67
C ASP A 80 5.30 4.06 -17.73
N SER A 81 4.65 4.32 -18.87
CA SER A 81 3.32 3.83 -19.20
C SER A 81 3.12 2.31 -18.99
N LYS A 82 4.17 1.50 -19.15
CA LYS A 82 4.12 0.04 -18.93
C LYS A 82 3.96 -0.36 -17.46
N GLN A 83 4.29 0.56 -16.54
CA GLN A 83 4.12 0.38 -15.09
C GLN A 83 2.85 1.07 -14.57
N SER A 84 2.00 1.59 -15.46
CA SER A 84 0.77 2.26 -15.05
C SER A 84 -0.28 1.30 -14.52
N PHE A 85 -1.04 1.74 -13.52
CA PHE A 85 -2.20 1.03 -13.02
C PHE A 85 -3.44 1.40 -13.82
N VAL A 86 -4.22 0.39 -14.21
CA VAL A 86 -5.52 0.55 -14.87
C VAL A 86 -6.58 -0.16 -14.05
N GLY A 87 -7.55 0.59 -13.53
CA GLY A 87 -8.62 0.07 -12.69
C GLY A 87 -9.11 1.13 -11.69
N GLU A 88 -9.67 0.66 -10.59
CA GLU A 88 -10.22 1.51 -9.52
C GLU A 88 -9.39 1.38 -8.24
N ILE A 89 -9.13 2.51 -7.59
CA ILE A 89 -8.50 2.59 -6.26
C ILE A 89 -9.42 3.39 -5.36
N SER A 90 -9.72 2.85 -4.18
CA SER A 90 -10.53 3.50 -3.16
C SER A 90 -9.97 3.23 -1.77
N ASP A 91 -10.45 3.99 -0.79
CA ASP A 91 -10.19 3.78 0.64
C ASP A 91 -8.72 3.68 1.03
N VAL A 92 -7.84 4.48 0.42
CA VAL A 92 -6.43 4.53 0.78
C VAL A 92 -6.25 5.17 2.16
N GLN A 93 -5.69 4.40 3.09
CA GLN A 93 -5.42 4.83 4.46
C GLN A 93 -3.95 4.56 4.79
N LEU A 94 -3.31 5.48 5.52
CA LEU A 94 -1.92 5.32 5.95
C LEU A 94 -1.75 5.75 7.41
N TRP A 95 -1.04 4.91 8.16
CA TRP A 95 -0.69 5.12 9.55
C TRP A 95 0.83 5.19 9.72
N ASN A 96 1.29 5.93 10.73
CA ASN A 96 2.70 5.93 11.14
C ASN A 96 3.05 4.87 12.19
N PHE A 97 2.18 3.88 12.39
CA PHE A 97 2.40 2.74 13.29
C PHE A 97 1.80 1.48 12.69
N VAL A 98 2.29 0.32 13.14
CA VAL A 98 1.78 -0.98 12.70
C VAL A 98 0.43 -1.24 13.38
N LEU A 99 -0.61 -1.44 12.57
CA LEU A 99 -1.89 -1.91 13.06
C LEU A 99 -1.79 -3.37 13.50
N PRO A 100 -2.28 -3.73 14.71
CA PRO A 100 -2.35 -5.12 15.11
C PRO A 100 -3.37 -5.89 14.25
N SER A 101 -3.16 -7.21 14.11
CA SER A 101 -3.96 -8.07 13.23
C SER A 101 -5.47 -8.01 13.48
N ASN A 102 -5.91 -7.79 14.72
CA ASN A 102 -7.33 -7.60 15.05
C ASN A 102 -7.86 -6.26 14.48
N ALA A 103 -7.09 -5.17 14.60
CA ALA A 103 -7.47 -3.88 14.04
C ALA A 103 -7.59 -3.95 12.50
N ILE A 104 -6.66 -4.63 11.81
CA ILE A 104 -6.75 -4.83 10.36
C ILE A 104 -8.05 -5.56 9.98
N LYS A 105 -8.42 -6.61 10.72
CA LYS A 105 -9.69 -7.34 10.50
C LYS A 105 -10.91 -6.46 10.73
N GLU A 106 -10.88 -5.58 11.74
CA GLU A 106 -12.00 -4.67 12.00
C GLU A 106 -12.08 -3.53 10.99
N VAL A 107 -10.94 -3.03 10.48
CA VAL A 107 -10.92 -2.11 9.32
C VAL A 107 -11.54 -2.79 8.10
N HIS A 108 -11.12 -4.02 7.80
CA HIS A 108 -11.66 -4.77 6.67
C HIS A 108 -13.17 -5.01 6.75
N LYS A 109 -13.72 -5.23 7.95
CA LYS A 109 -15.16 -5.38 8.17
C LYS A 109 -15.94 -4.06 8.19
N GLY A 110 -15.27 -2.92 8.02
CA GLY A 110 -15.89 -1.59 8.14
C GLY A 110 -16.32 -1.23 9.57
N LYS A 111 -15.78 -1.92 10.59
CA LYS A 111 -16.13 -1.73 12.00
C LYS A 111 -15.13 -0.86 12.76
N SER A 112 -13.95 -0.65 12.19
CA SER A 112 -12.93 0.20 12.80
C SER A 112 -13.39 1.66 12.84
N LYS A 113 -13.22 2.29 14.01
CA LYS A 113 -13.33 3.75 14.15
C LYS A 113 -12.01 4.48 13.85
N THR A 114 -10.92 3.73 13.70
CA THR A 114 -9.59 4.28 13.47
C THR A 114 -9.36 4.47 11.97
N LEU A 115 -9.20 5.73 11.55
CA LEU A 115 -8.78 6.13 10.21
C LEU A 115 -7.28 6.42 10.19
N GLY A 116 -6.69 6.52 9.00
CA GLY A 116 -5.27 6.85 8.84
C GLY A 116 -4.95 8.24 9.38
N ASN A 117 -3.88 8.34 10.17
CA ASN A 117 -3.42 9.62 10.71
C ASN A 117 -2.40 10.33 9.79
N ILE A 118 -1.89 9.65 8.76
CA ILE A 118 -1.04 10.24 7.73
C ILE A 118 -1.84 10.48 6.44
N ILE A 119 -2.55 9.45 5.96
CA ILE A 119 -3.50 9.58 4.85
C ILE A 119 -4.84 9.07 5.33
N ASN A 120 -5.85 9.94 5.28
CA ASN A 120 -7.25 9.59 5.45
C ASN A 120 -8.00 9.87 4.16
N TRP A 121 -8.41 8.83 3.43
CA TRP A 121 -9.11 8.96 2.15
C TRP A 121 -10.29 9.95 2.19
N LYS A 122 -11.01 10.01 3.32
CA LYS A 122 -12.21 10.84 3.47
C LYS A 122 -11.92 12.34 3.58
N SER A 123 -10.69 12.73 3.91
CA SER A 123 -10.34 14.14 4.19
C SER A 123 -9.03 14.58 3.53
N ILE A 124 -8.38 13.71 2.77
CA ILE A 124 -7.09 14.01 2.13
C ILE A 124 -7.29 15.07 1.04
N ARG A 125 -6.32 15.96 0.90
CA ARG A 125 -6.21 16.84 -0.27
C ARG A 125 -5.41 16.12 -1.35
N TYR A 126 -5.94 16.07 -2.57
CA TYR A 126 -5.27 15.45 -3.71
C TYR A 126 -5.39 16.34 -4.94
N ALA A 127 -4.55 16.05 -5.94
CA ALA A 127 -4.61 16.66 -7.25
C ALA A 127 -4.63 15.54 -8.30
N LEU A 128 -5.47 15.69 -9.31
CA LEU A 128 -5.58 14.75 -10.42
C LEU A 128 -4.72 15.23 -11.58
N TYR A 129 -4.00 14.30 -12.21
CA TYR A 129 -3.17 14.57 -13.38
C TYR A 129 -3.45 13.54 -14.47
N GLY A 130 -3.71 14.00 -15.70
CA GLY A 130 -3.99 13.12 -16.83
C GLY A 130 -5.40 12.52 -16.81
N LYS A 131 -5.53 11.28 -17.29
CA LYS A 131 -6.82 10.58 -17.47
C LYS A 131 -7.24 9.87 -16.18
N VAL A 132 -7.64 10.64 -15.18
CA VAL A 132 -8.12 10.14 -13.89
C VAL A 132 -9.47 10.78 -13.58
N ILE A 133 -10.42 9.96 -13.12
CA ILE A 133 -11.75 10.39 -12.70
C ILE A 133 -11.88 10.10 -11.21
N ALA A 134 -12.25 11.11 -10.43
CA ALA A 134 -12.68 10.93 -9.05
C ALA A 134 -14.22 10.98 -9.01
N ILE A 135 -14.82 10.04 -8.28
CA ILE A 135 -16.26 9.86 -8.13
C ILE A 135 -16.61 10.03 -6.66
#